data_AF-A0A0N4ZG50-F1
#
_entry.id   AF-A0A0N4ZG50-F1
#
_cell.length_a   1.000
_cell.length_b   1.000
_cell.length_c   1.000
_cell.angle_alpha   90.00
_cell.angle_beta   90.00
_cell.angle_gamma   90.00
#
_symmetry.space_group_name_H-M   'P 1'
#
loop_
_entity.id
_entity.type
_entity.pdbx_description
1 polymer ?
#
loop_
_entity_poly.entity_id
_entity_poly.type
_entity_poly.pdbx_seq_one_letter_code
_entity_poly.pdbx_strand_id
1 'polypeptide(L)'
;MLNFIGRIVKLFLIIIIGWIIFDLKISLKHFKHSCLMTSMWRYPVLYQLYSDNKLNYKFFIYGEGNYIKEISETTNLDGYPVIFVPGNNAPGFMVRSIGSILQNKTEKLNSPFTFNVFSVDFYEEFNIFDTNILRRQVKFLIESLIELEKLYKNKRKKKYVLMGHSMGGIVIKMALYESEWLRNNVGFIITMGTPLKSHPLKITRDFDKIFNDISTITTVPTISIHGGLMDELIEESLTKDNTSLTFGTQSMDRVWSMADHKCLVWCNQEQRSISRLLFEYVKQNEDAFSLNNIGDTVQNIFNSTTFTYNDIDKNEMSKMFNQIDNVMLTGGRYIFGFGKKDSILPLLYKSKSENNNMTIPIRNYFYDNSIKYTFSLEIIDSKKIYYTNNNTKINIIKNNEIDALYPFIYKKRHKNNGSHIKAFTIPFISHEIIYSISIKNKGNLRIYFKSKYQEASSINNDLIFNFFDRNDNENGILFIMPNLLLNEDEKYYNIYYKIDIGLTILRVFKLNISILPFIICFASILFSLNINIFIKVILLDIVIHSIT
;
A
#
# COMPACT_ATOMS: atom_id res chain seq x y z
N MET A 1 22.95 -21.68 45.26
CA MET A 1 22.45 -22.07 43.91
C MET A 1 21.43 -21.06 43.35
N LEU A 2 20.36 -20.73 44.08
CA LEU A 2 19.32 -19.77 43.64
C LEU A 2 19.85 -18.36 43.27
N ASN A 3 20.78 -17.80 44.04
CA ASN A 3 21.38 -16.49 43.72
C ASN A 3 22.27 -16.50 42.46
N PHE A 4 22.87 -17.66 42.13
CA PHE A 4 23.69 -17.82 40.93
C PHE A 4 22.81 -17.93 39.68
N ILE A 5 21.75 -18.74 39.76
CA ILE A 5 20.73 -18.85 38.70
C ILE A 5 20.07 -17.48 38.46
N GLY A 6 19.71 -16.75 39.52
CA GLY A 6 19.14 -15.40 39.39
C GLY A 6 20.07 -14.38 38.72
N ARG A 7 21.40 -14.48 38.93
CA ARG A 7 22.38 -13.63 38.23
C ARG A 7 22.51 -13.99 36.75
N ILE A 8 22.49 -15.28 36.41
CA ILE A 8 22.52 -15.76 35.02
C ILE A 8 21.29 -15.29 34.25
N VAL A 9 20.09 -15.43 34.84
CA VAL A 9 18.84 -15.00 34.21
C VAL A 9 18.84 -13.48 33.96
N LYS A 10 19.32 -12.67 34.92
CA LYS A 10 19.45 -11.21 34.74
C LYS A 10 20.42 -10.86 33.61
N LEU A 11 21.58 -11.51 33.56
CA LEU A 11 22.56 -11.28 32.50
C LEU A 11 22.00 -11.65 31.12
N PHE A 12 21.29 -12.78 31.03
CA PHE A 12 20.64 -13.23 29.81
C PHE A 12 19.56 -12.24 29.33
N LEU A 13 18.72 -11.74 30.23
CA LEU A 13 17.72 -10.71 29.91
C LEU A 13 18.36 -9.41 29.40
N ILE A 14 19.44 -8.94 30.04
CA ILE A 14 20.17 -7.74 29.59
C ILE A 14 20.73 -7.95 28.17
N ILE A 15 21.31 -9.11 27.90
CA ILE A 15 21.85 -9.46 26.57
C ILE A 15 20.72 -9.49 25.53
N ILE A 16 19.57 -10.10 25.85
CA ILE A 16 18.40 -10.13 24.96
C ILE A 16 17.88 -8.73 24.67
N ILE A 17 17.69 -7.89 25.70
CA ILE A 17 17.21 -6.51 25.52
C ILE A 17 18.20 -5.71 24.67
N GLY A 18 19.50 -5.84 24.95
CA GLY A 18 20.55 -5.21 24.15
C GLY A 18 20.51 -5.67 22.68
N TRP A 19 20.29 -6.96 22.45
CA TRP A 19 20.14 -7.52 21.11
C TRP A 19 18.88 -7.02 20.39
N ILE A 20 17.73 -6.93 21.07
CA ILE A 20 16.48 -6.39 20.53
C ILE A 20 16.65 -4.92 20.14
N ILE A 21 17.25 -4.09 21.02
CA ILE A 21 17.50 -2.67 20.72
C ILE A 21 18.45 -2.54 19.52
N PHE A 22 19.48 -3.38 19.45
CA PHE A 22 20.42 -3.40 18.33
C PHE A 22 19.73 -3.82 17.02
N ASP A 23 18.93 -4.89 17.02
CA ASP A 23 18.18 -5.36 15.85
C ASP A 23 17.13 -4.33 15.41
N LEU A 24 16.40 -3.71 16.34
CA LEU A 24 15.49 -2.59 16.06
C LEU A 24 16.22 -1.42 15.40
N LYS A 25 17.36 -1.00 15.94
CA LYS A 25 18.16 0.09 15.39
C LYS A 25 18.67 -0.23 13.99
N ILE A 26 19.09 -1.48 13.75
CA ILE A 26 19.50 -1.95 12.42
C ILE A 26 18.31 -1.96 11.48
N SER A 27 17.20 -2.57 11.88
CA SER A 27 15.99 -2.63 11.07
C SER A 27 15.52 -1.23 10.70
N LEU A 28 15.40 -0.30 11.65
CA LEU A 28 15.03 1.11 11.41
C LEU A 28 15.97 1.85 10.46
N LYS A 29 17.28 1.58 10.49
CA LYS A 29 18.23 2.15 9.49
C LYS A 29 17.99 1.61 8.08
N HIS A 30 17.41 0.42 7.97
CA HIS A 30 17.02 -0.20 6.71
C HIS A 30 15.57 0.13 6.30
N PHE A 31 14.79 0.84 7.12
CA PHE A 31 13.54 1.51 6.69
C PHE A 31 13.91 2.73 5.85
N LYS A 32 14.35 2.49 4.62
CA LYS A 32 14.22 3.48 3.57
C LYS A 32 13.06 3.01 2.71
N HIS A 33 12.08 3.89 2.53
CA HIS A 33 11.05 3.74 1.51
C HIS A 33 11.66 3.21 0.21
N SER A 34 11.03 2.22 -0.42
CA SER A 34 11.45 1.70 -1.71
C SER A 34 10.88 2.52 -2.88
N CYS A 35 10.06 3.53 -2.58
CA CYS A 35 9.38 4.34 -3.57
C CYS A 35 10.26 5.47 -4.10
N LEU A 36 10.08 5.80 -5.39
CA LEU A 36 10.74 6.96 -5.99
C LEU A 36 10.03 8.23 -5.53
N MET A 37 10.80 9.29 -5.29
CA MET A 37 10.23 10.59 -4.98
C MET A 37 9.59 11.21 -6.22
N THR A 38 8.43 11.86 -6.05
CA THR A 38 7.86 12.73 -7.09
C THR A 38 8.78 13.90 -7.39
N SER A 39 8.74 14.36 -8.64
CA SER A 39 9.37 15.61 -9.05
C SER A 39 8.30 16.57 -9.52
N MET A 40 8.38 17.82 -9.07
CA MET A 40 7.60 18.89 -9.65
C MET A 40 8.18 19.25 -11.02
N TRP A 41 7.32 19.58 -11.98
CA TRP A 41 7.74 19.90 -13.35
C TRP A 41 8.23 21.33 -13.49
N ARG A 42 7.61 22.26 -12.74
CA ARG A 42 7.96 23.68 -12.62
C ARG A 42 7.90 24.08 -11.14
N TYR A 43 8.22 25.34 -10.85
CA TYR A 43 8.20 25.86 -9.49
C TYR A 43 6.76 25.81 -8.91
N PRO A 44 6.53 25.09 -7.79
CA PRO A 44 5.22 24.96 -7.18
C PRO A 44 4.82 26.24 -6.44
N VAL A 45 3.57 26.67 -6.62
CA VAL A 45 3.00 27.83 -5.93
C VAL A 45 1.72 27.42 -5.20
N LEU A 46 1.57 27.88 -3.96
CA LEU A 46 0.33 27.81 -3.18
C LEU A 46 -0.26 29.22 -3.08
N TYR A 47 -1.33 29.47 -3.83
CA TYR A 47 -2.03 30.75 -3.79
C TYR A 47 -3.15 30.71 -2.75
N GLN A 48 -3.14 31.63 -1.80
CA GLN A 48 -4.09 31.65 -0.68
C GLN A 48 -5.48 32.11 -1.16
N LEU A 49 -6.51 31.34 -0.84
CA LEU A 49 -7.91 31.66 -1.15
C LEU A 49 -8.69 32.10 0.08
N TYR A 50 -8.42 31.47 1.22
CA TYR A 50 -9.12 31.72 2.47
C TYR A 50 -8.17 31.53 3.67
N SER A 51 -8.42 32.22 4.78
CA SER A 51 -7.61 32.10 5.99
C SER A 51 -8.38 32.46 7.26
N ASP A 52 -8.05 31.79 8.35
CA ASP A 52 -8.38 32.20 9.71
C ASP A 52 -7.14 32.83 10.35
N ASN A 53 -7.15 34.15 10.48
CA ASN A 53 -6.01 34.90 11.01
C ASN A 53 -5.75 34.65 12.50
N LYS A 54 -6.74 34.18 13.27
CA LYS A 54 -6.55 33.89 14.71
C LYS A 54 -5.81 32.58 14.91
N LEU A 55 -6.12 31.59 14.08
CA LEU A 55 -5.50 30.26 14.12
C LEU A 55 -4.29 30.13 13.19
N ASN A 56 -4.06 31.11 12.31
CA ASN A 56 -3.11 31.04 11.20
C ASN A 56 -3.37 29.88 10.24
N TYR A 57 -4.62 29.40 10.20
CA TYR A 57 -5.02 28.36 9.25
C TYR A 57 -5.26 28.98 7.87
N LYS A 58 -4.84 28.28 6.83
CA LYS A 58 -4.89 28.77 5.46
C LYS A 58 -5.43 27.70 4.53
N PHE A 59 -6.12 28.15 3.50
CA PHE A 59 -6.62 27.33 2.42
C PHE A 59 -6.07 27.84 1.10
N PHE A 60 -5.44 26.95 0.34
CA PHE A 60 -4.68 27.28 -0.85
C PHE A 60 -5.18 26.54 -2.07
N ILE A 61 -5.00 27.14 -3.25
CA ILE A 61 -4.94 26.42 -4.52
C ILE A 61 -3.48 26.23 -4.93
N TYR A 62 -3.16 25.01 -5.34
CA TYR A 62 -1.86 24.63 -5.90
C TYR A 62 -1.85 24.86 -7.40
N GLY A 63 -0.72 25.36 -7.91
CA GLY A 63 -0.45 25.30 -9.33
C GLY A 63 0.98 25.67 -9.69
N GLU A 64 1.31 25.45 -10.96
CA GLU A 64 2.62 25.72 -11.52
C GLU A 64 2.52 26.54 -12.82
N GLY A 65 3.52 27.36 -13.10
CA GLY A 65 3.64 28.05 -14.40
C GLY A 65 2.50 29.04 -14.69
N ASN A 66 2.00 29.05 -15.92
CA ASN A 66 0.97 30.01 -16.34
C ASN A 66 -0.41 29.73 -15.71
N TYR A 67 -0.72 28.47 -15.41
CA TYR A 67 -1.99 28.08 -14.79
C TYR A 67 -2.24 28.83 -13.48
N ILE A 68 -1.26 28.87 -12.59
CA ILE A 68 -1.43 29.56 -11.30
C ILE A 68 -1.40 31.09 -11.44
N LYS A 69 -0.69 31.62 -12.44
CA LYS A 69 -0.71 33.07 -12.74
C LYS A 69 -2.11 33.51 -13.14
N GLU A 70 -2.73 32.79 -14.08
CA GLU A 70 -4.10 33.08 -14.54
C GLU A 70 -5.12 33.00 -13.40
N ILE A 71 -5.00 31.98 -12.54
CA ILE A 71 -5.88 31.86 -11.36
C ILE A 71 -5.68 33.03 -10.39
N SER A 72 -4.44 33.45 -10.15
CA SER A 72 -4.17 34.57 -9.24
C SER A 72 -4.70 35.91 -9.76
N GLU A 73 -4.82 36.07 -11.08
CA GLU A 73 -5.32 37.29 -11.72
C GLU A 73 -6.85 37.29 -11.86
N THR A 74 -7.45 36.14 -12.22
CA THR A 74 -8.87 36.05 -12.60
C THR A 74 -9.76 35.46 -11.51
N THR A 75 -9.19 34.67 -10.60
CA THR A 75 -9.92 33.82 -9.62
C THR A 75 -10.96 32.89 -10.26
N ASN A 76 -10.85 32.61 -11.56
CA ASN A 76 -11.78 31.76 -12.27
C ASN A 76 -11.42 30.28 -12.05
N LEU A 77 -12.36 29.51 -11.51
CA LEU A 77 -12.21 28.08 -11.24
C LEU A 77 -13.19 27.27 -12.09
N ASP A 78 -12.66 26.44 -13.00
CA ASP A 78 -13.44 25.64 -13.95
C ASP A 78 -13.03 24.14 -13.98
N GLY A 79 -12.02 23.78 -13.19
CA GLY A 79 -11.45 22.45 -13.10
C GLY A 79 -12.08 21.59 -12.01
N TYR A 80 -11.77 20.30 -12.03
CA TYR A 80 -12.30 19.32 -11.07
C TYR A 80 -11.60 19.46 -9.71
N PRO A 81 -12.35 19.64 -8.61
CA PRO A 81 -11.74 19.99 -7.33
C PRO A 81 -11.26 18.77 -6.54
N VAL A 82 -9.98 18.79 -6.17
CA VAL A 82 -9.33 17.80 -5.31
C VAL A 82 -8.74 18.54 -4.11
N ILE A 83 -9.14 18.16 -2.89
CA ILE A 83 -8.73 18.86 -1.67
C ILE A 83 -7.87 17.96 -0.83
N PHE A 84 -6.66 18.41 -0.52
CA PHE A 84 -5.75 17.73 0.39
C PHE A 84 -5.84 18.29 1.81
N VAL A 85 -5.90 17.39 2.79
CA VAL A 85 -5.96 17.70 4.22
C VAL A 85 -4.76 17.02 4.92
N PRO A 86 -3.79 17.79 5.44
CA PRO A 86 -2.59 17.25 6.05
C PRO A 86 -2.87 16.66 7.44
N GLY A 87 -1.92 15.86 7.92
CA GLY A 87 -1.94 15.22 9.23
C GLY A 87 -1.35 16.05 10.37
N ASN A 88 -0.98 15.34 11.43
CA ASN A 88 -0.32 15.90 12.62
C ASN A 88 1.05 16.50 12.28
N ASN A 89 1.29 17.77 12.66
CA ASN A 89 2.57 18.46 12.41
C ASN A 89 3.04 18.30 10.95
N ALA A 90 2.08 18.47 10.03
CA ALA A 90 2.28 18.27 8.61
C ALA A 90 1.82 19.52 7.84
N PRO A 91 2.65 20.03 6.92
CA PRO A 91 2.34 21.22 6.16
C PRO A 91 1.47 20.94 4.94
N GLY A 92 0.69 21.94 4.53
CA GLY A 92 -0.16 21.89 3.35
C GLY A 92 0.61 21.69 2.02
N PHE A 93 1.91 21.99 1.97
CA PHE A 93 2.72 21.82 0.76
C PHE A 93 2.91 20.37 0.32
N MET A 94 2.57 19.39 1.17
CA MET A 94 2.61 17.97 0.82
C MET A 94 1.74 17.65 -0.42
N VAL A 95 0.73 18.48 -0.72
CA VAL A 95 -0.12 18.37 -1.92
C VAL A 95 0.66 18.42 -3.25
N ARG A 96 1.87 18.99 -3.26
CA ARG A 96 2.65 19.27 -4.48
C ARG A 96 2.86 18.04 -5.38
N SER A 97 2.96 16.86 -4.77
CA SER A 97 3.17 15.60 -5.49
C SER A 97 2.01 15.28 -6.42
N ILE A 98 0.79 15.24 -5.88
CA ILE A 98 -0.41 14.95 -6.68
C ILE A 98 -0.75 16.13 -7.58
N GLY A 99 -0.59 17.36 -7.08
CA GLY A 99 -0.82 18.59 -7.84
C GLY A 99 -0.01 18.65 -9.13
N SER A 100 1.31 18.44 -9.03
CA SER A 100 2.21 18.44 -10.19
C SER A 100 1.89 17.32 -11.17
N ILE A 101 1.62 16.11 -10.66
CA ILE A 101 1.28 14.95 -11.50
C ILE A 101 0.00 15.22 -12.29
N LEU A 102 -1.06 15.72 -11.64
CA LEU A 102 -2.34 16.00 -12.30
C LEU A 102 -2.19 17.10 -13.35
N GLN A 103 -1.57 18.22 -13.00
CA GLN A 103 -1.38 19.33 -13.93
C GLN A 103 -0.54 18.90 -15.15
N ASN A 104 0.64 18.30 -14.93
CA ASN A 104 1.50 17.83 -16.01
C ASN A 104 0.82 16.77 -16.88
N LYS A 105 0.07 15.84 -16.27
CA LYS A 105 -0.64 14.79 -17.01
C LYS A 105 -1.77 15.37 -17.87
N THR A 106 -2.53 16.34 -17.35
CA THR A 106 -3.56 17.06 -18.10
C THR A 106 -2.96 17.79 -19.31
N GLU A 107 -1.89 18.58 -19.08
CA GLU A 107 -1.21 19.35 -20.12
C GLU A 107 -0.60 18.43 -21.18
N LYS A 108 0.15 17.40 -20.76
CA LYS A 108 0.81 16.46 -21.67
C LYS A 108 -0.17 15.67 -22.54
N LEU A 109 -1.37 15.36 -22.02
CA LEU A 109 -2.40 14.64 -22.76
C LEU A 109 -3.34 15.56 -23.54
N ASN A 110 -3.15 16.89 -23.50
CA ASN A 110 -4.10 17.87 -24.04
C ASN A 110 -5.54 17.55 -23.62
N SER A 111 -5.74 17.23 -22.33
CA SER A 111 -7.05 16.82 -21.83
C SER A 111 -8.04 17.99 -21.92
N PRO A 112 -9.33 17.76 -22.21
CA PRO A 112 -10.34 18.82 -22.33
C PRO A 112 -10.78 19.40 -20.97
N PHE A 113 -10.01 19.13 -19.91
CA PHE A 113 -10.30 19.53 -18.55
C PHE A 113 -9.03 19.65 -17.72
N THR A 114 -9.10 20.43 -16.64
CA THR A 114 -8.05 20.58 -15.63
C THR A 114 -8.52 20.07 -14.26
N PHE A 115 -7.58 19.86 -13.35
CA PHE A 115 -7.87 19.68 -11.93
C PHE A 115 -7.54 20.97 -11.19
N ASN A 116 -8.43 21.41 -10.31
CA ASN A 116 -8.12 22.45 -9.33
C ASN A 116 -7.75 21.73 -8.04
N VAL A 117 -6.46 21.78 -7.68
CA VAL A 117 -5.93 21.03 -6.54
C VAL A 117 -5.74 22.00 -5.39
N PHE A 118 -6.43 21.74 -4.29
CA PHE A 118 -6.42 22.60 -3.10
C PHE A 118 -5.73 21.90 -1.94
N SER A 119 -5.28 22.70 -0.98
CA SER A 119 -4.68 22.20 0.24
C SER A 119 -5.02 23.07 1.43
N VAL A 120 -5.29 22.43 2.56
CA VAL A 120 -5.39 23.10 3.86
C VAL A 120 -4.01 23.12 4.52
N ASP A 121 -3.71 24.19 5.24
CA ASP A 121 -2.58 24.28 6.15
C ASP A 121 -3.09 24.67 7.54
N PHE A 122 -2.91 23.76 8.49
CA PHE A 122 -3.31 23.93 9.89
C PHE A 122 -2.17 24.48 10.76
N TYR A 123 -1.27 25.27 10.18
CA TYR A 123 -0.12 25.83 10.87
C TYR A 123 0.76 24.76 11.54
N GLU A 124 0.82 23.58 10.91
CA GLU A 124 1.57 22.41 11.38
C GLU A 124 1.29 22.04 12.85
N GLU A 125 0.05 22.25 13.31
CA GLU A 125 -0.29 21.97 14.70
C GLU A 125 -0.32 20.47 15.03
N PHE A 126 0.04 20.14 16.28
CA PHE A 126 0.01 18.78 16.80
C PHE A 126 -1.42 18.40 17.23
N ASN A 127 -2.12 17.61 16.42
CA ASN A 127 -3.52 17.22 16.65
C ASN A 127 -3.70 15.78 17.19
N ILE A 128 -2.64 14.96 17.23
CA ILE A 128 -2.73 13.55 17.66
C ILE A 128 -3.01 13.37 19.16
N PHE A 129 -2.91 14.43 19.96
CA PHE A 129 -3.12 14.38 21.42
C PHE A 129 -4.31 15.22 21.89
N ASP A 130 -4.93 16.02 21.01
CA ASP A 130 -5.91 17.01 21.42
C ASP A 130 -7.14 17.01 20.49
N THR A 131 -8.27 16.60 21.04
CA THR A 131 -9.55 16.56 20.32
C THR A 131 -10.13 17.95 20.03
N ASN A 132 -9.77 18.98 20.80
CA ASN A 132 -10.18 20.36 20.53
C ASN A 132 -9.49 20.90 19.29
N ILE A 133 -8.21 20.57 19.10
CA ILE A 133 -7.46 20.90 17.89
C ILE A 133 -8.13 20.25 16.67
N LEU A 134 -8.49 18.97 16.75
CA LEU A 134 -9.22 18.30 15.66
C LEU A 134 -10.55 19.00 15.34
N ARG A 135 -11.36 19.34 16.35
CA ARG A 135 -12.66 20.01 16.13
C ARG A 135 -12.52 21.38 15.45
N ARG A 136 -11.51 22.19 15.80
CA ARG A 136 -11.28 23.47 15.09
C ARG A 136 -10.77 23.27 13.66
N GLN A 137 -9.94 22.24 13.43
CA GLN A 137 -9.50 21.88 12.08
C GLN A 137 -10.67 21.43 11.20
N VAL A 138 -11.61 20.67 11.76
CA VAL A 138 -12.87 20.27 11.11
C VAL A 138 -13.70 21.49 10.74
N LYS A 139 -13.92 22.40 11.69
CA LYS A 139 -14.66 23.64 11.44
C LYS A 139 -14.04 24.46 10.32
N PHE A 140 -12.73 24.67 10.36
CA PHE A 140 -12.01 25.40 9.32
C PHE A 140 -12.10 24.74 7.94
N LEU A 141 -12.02 23.40 7.88
CA LEU A 141 -12.18 22.65 6.63
C LEU A 141 -13.59 22.85 6.05
N ILE A 142 -14.64 22.74 6.87
CA ILE A 142 -16.03 22.94 6.43
C ILE A 142 -16.21 24.37 5.90
N GLU A 143 -15.78 25.38 6.66
CA GLU A 143 -15.87 26.79 6.27
C GLU A 143 -15.12 27.06 4.97
N SER A 144 -13.90 26.53 4.83
CA SER A 144 -13.09 26.67 3.60
C SER A 144 -13.78 26.08 2.37
N LEU A 145 -14.44 24.92 2.51
CA LEU A 145 -15.15 24.28 1.40
C LEU A 145 -16.45 25.01 1.03
N ILE A 146 -17.13 25.61 2.01
CA ILE A 146 -18.29 26.48 1.74
C ILE A 146 -17.86 27.74 0.99
N GLU A 147 -16.76 28.38 1.41
CA GLU A 147 -16.19 29.52 0.66
C GLU A 147 -15.73 29.12 -0.73
N LEU A 148 -15.13 27.93 -0.89
CA LEU A 148 -14.73 27.40 -2.19
C LEU A 148 -15.94 27.21 -3.12
N GLU A 149 -17.07 26.71 -2.63
CA GLU A 149 -18.28 26.55 -3.46
C GLU A 149 -18.76 27.88 -4.04
N LYS A 150 -18.65 28.98 -3.29
CA LYS A 150 -19.00 30.33 -3.78
C LYS A 150 -18.08 30.75 -4.93
N LEU A 151 -16.79 30.42 -4.87
CA LEU A 151 -15.83 30.71 -5.94
C LEU A 151 -16.17 29.95 -7.23
N TYR A 152 -16.71 28.73 -7.13
CA TYR A 152 -17.22 27.96 -8.27
C TYR A 152 -18.55 28.48 -8.84
N LYS A 153 -19.25 29.40 -8.14
CA LYS A 153 -20.49 30.04 -8.60
C LYS A 153 -21.57 29.03 -9.05
N ASN A 154 -21.69 27.90 -8.34
CA ASN A 154 -22.58 26.77 -8.68
C ASN A 154 -22.33 26.14 -10.07
N LYS A 155 -21.16 26.34 -10.68
CA LYS A 155 -20.76 25.78 -11.99
C LYS A 155 -19.86 24.55 -11.88
N ARG A 156 -19.68 24.02 -10.67
CA ARG A 156 -18.83 22.87 -10.42
C ARG A 156 -19.40 21.63 -11.13
N LYS A 157 -18.57 20.95 -11.94
CA LYS A 157 -18.98 19.84 -12.82
C LYS A 157 -19.11 18.48 -12.13
N LYS A 158 -18.40 18.27 -11.01
CA LYS A 158 -18.40 17.02 -10.22
C LYS A 158 -18.26 17.34 -8.73
N LYS A 159 -18.66 16.39 -7.89
CA LYS A 159 -18.42 16.43 -6.44
C LYS A 159 -16.93 16.55 -6.07
N TYR A 160 -16.68 17.06 -4.89
CA TYR A 160 -15.33 17.18 -4.33
C TYR A 160 -14.72 15.80 -4.10
N VAL A 161 -13.41 15.67 -4.37
CA VAL A 161 -12.61 14.54 -3.90
C VAL A 161 -11.74 15.02 -2.75
N LEU A 162 -11.88 14.42 -1.56
CA LEU A 162 -11.06 14.77 -0.40
C LEU A 162 -9.95 13.75 -0.21
N MET A 163 -8.73 14.22 0.04
CA MET A 163 -7.54 13.41 0.26
C MET A 163 -6.96 13.71 1.63
N GLY A 164 -7.03 12.75 2.55
CA GLY A 164 -6.50 12.89 3.91
C GLY A 164 -5.18 12.15 4.10
N HIS A 165 -4.19 12.78 4.69
CA HIS A 165 -2.98 12.10 5.17
C HIS A 165 -3.02 11.97 6.69
N SER A 166 -2.75 10.78 7.23
CA SER A 166 -2.68 10.55 8.67
C SER A 166 -3.95 11.06 9.38
N MET A 167 -3.82 11.86 10.44
CA MET A 167 -4.94 12.51 11.14
C MET A 167 -5.81 13.42 10.25
N GLY A 168 -5.31 13.90 9.09
CA GLY A 168 -6.11 14.67 8.15
C GLY A 168 -7.28 13.89 7.55
N GLY A 169 -7.16 12.55 7.44
CA GLY A 169 -8.28 11.69 7.09
C GLY A 169 -9.34 11.59 8.20
N ILE A 170 -8.92 11.68 9.47
CA ILE A 170 -9.84 11.77 10.61
C ILE A 170 -10.58 13.11 10.60
N VAL A 171 -9.87 14.22 10.33
CA VAL A 171 -10.49 15.55 10.14
C VAL A 171 -11.55 15.51 9.04
N ILE A 172 -11.27 14.88 7.89
CA ILE A 172 -12.26 14.72 6.82
C ILE A 172 -13.48 13.92 7.29
N LYS A 173 -13.28 12.77 7.94
CA LYS A 173 -14.39 11.93 8.41
C LYS A 173 -15.23 12.63 9.48
N MET A 174 -14.62 13.38 10.39
CA MET A 174 -15.32 14.23 11.36
C MET A 174 -16.11 15.34 10.66
N ALA A 175 -15.53 16.00 9.65
CA ALA A 175 -16.25 17.01 8.86
C ALA A 175 -17.48 16.42 8.13
N LEU A 176 -17.36 15.19 7.62
CA LEU A 176 -18.48 14.46 7.02
C LEU A 176 -19.54 14.08 8.06
N TYR A 177 -19.15 13.80 9.30
CA TYR A 177 -20.10 13.55 10.39
C TYR A 177 -20.86 14.82 10.76
N GLU A 178 -20.16 15.95 10.90
CA GLU A 178 -20.73 17.22 11.34
C GLU A 178 -21.53 17.95 10.25
N SER A 179 -21.26 17.73 8.95
CA SER A 179 -21.87 18.49 7.85
C SER A 179 -22.59 17.62 6.82
N GLU A 180 -23.93 17.71 6.81
CA GLU A 180 -24.75 17.09 5.76
C GLU A 180 -24.48 17.67 4.37
N TRP A 181 -24.28 18.98 4.29
CA TRP A 181 -23.90 19.64 3.04
C TRP A 181 -22.63 19.01 2.46
N LEU A 182 -21.63 18.72 3.29
CA LEU A 182 -20.40 18.10 2.85
C LEU A 182 -20.64 16.67 2.36
N ARG A 183 -21.45 15.87 3.07
CA ARG A 183 -21.84 14.51 2.61
C ARG A 183 -22.48 14.54 1.22
N ASN A 184 -23.30 15.55 0.94
CA ASN A 184 -23.98 15.68 -0.36
C ASN A 184 -23.05 16.17 -1.48
N ASN A 185 -21.97 16.89 -1.14
CA ASN A 185 -21.05 17.52 -2.10
C ASN A 185 -19.70 16.81 -2.28
N VAL A 186 -19.43 15.73 -1.54
CA VAL A 186 -18.23 14.90 -1.70
C VAL A 186 -18.56 13.63 -2.46
N GLY A 187 -17.76 13.32 -3.49
CA GLY A 187 -17.94 12.14 -4.32
C GLY A 187 -17.36 10.88 -3.67
N PHE A 188 -16.12 10.99 -3.19
CA PHE A 188 -15.43 9.96 -2.43
C PHE A 188 -14.22 10.59 -1.72
N ILE A 189 -13.64 9.84 -0.79
CA ILE A 189 -12.43 10.24 -0.09
C ILE A 189 -11.30 9.22 -0.27
N ILE A 190 -10.07 9.71 -0.34
CA ILE A 190 -8.84 8.90 -0.33
C ILE A 190 -8.11 9.21 0.97
N THR A 191 -7.75 8.19 1.73
CA THR A 191 -6.98 8.34 2.95
C THR A 191 -5.66 7.60 2.82
N MET A 192 -4.59 8.19 3.34
CA MET A 192 -3.22 7.69 3.24
C MET A 192 -2.63 7.60 4.65
N GLY A 193 -2.41 6.39 5.14
CA GLY A 193 -1.88 6.15 6.48
C GLY A 193 -2.79 6.69 7.59
N THR A 194 -4.10 6.76 7.35
CA THR A 194 -5.06 7.26 8.33
C THR A 194 -5.54 6.12 9.24
N PRO A 195 -5.49 6.26 10.57
CA PRO A 195 -5.91 5.21 11.50
C PRO A 195 -7.44 5.14 11.64
N LEU A 196 -8.19 4.82 10.59
CA LEU A 196 -9.66 4.83 10.56
C LEU A 196 -10.35 3.98 11.63
N LYS A 197 -9.72 2.90 12.10
CA LYS A 197 -10.31 1.95 13.06
C LYS A 197 -10.36 2.48 14.49
N SER A 198 -9.26 3.07 14.95
CA SER A 198 -9.10 3.54 16.33
C SER A 198 -7.87 4.43 16.45
N HIS A 199 -7.85 5.30 17.46
CA HIS A 199 -6.71 6.17 17.72
C HIS A 199 -5.42 5.34 17.94
N PRO A 200 -4.30 5.69 17.28
CA PRO A 200 -3.08 4.88 17.35
C PRO A 200 -2.54 4.75 18.77
N LEU A 201 -2.80 5.74 19.64
CA LEU A 201 -2.32 5.76 21.02
C LEU A 201 -3.41 5.44 22.07
N LYS A 202 -4.70 5.33 21.66
CA LYS A 202 -5.90 5.14 22.52
C LYS A 202 -5.83 5.82 23.90
N ILE A 203 -5.58 7.14 23.90
CA ILE A 203 -5.18 7.87 25.12
C ILE A 203 -6.39 8.28 25.96
N THR A 204 -7.46 8.77 25.32
CA THR A 204 -8.62 9.33 26.02
C THR A 204 -9.92 8.79 25.45
N ARG A 205 -10.97 8.76 26.30
CA ARG A 205 -12.34 8.39 25.90
C ARG A 205 -12.94 9.33 24.87
N ASP A 206 -12.44 10.57 24.79
CA ASP A 206 -12.91 11.54 23.79
C ASP A 206 -12.51 11.13 22.37
N PHE A 207 -11.32 10.54 22.21
CA PHE A 207 -10.93 9.94 20.94
C PHE A 207 -11.80 8.73 20.62
N ASP A 208 -12.06 7.85 21.58
CA ASP A 208 -12.95 6.68 21.35
C ASP A 208 -14.32 7.13 20.86
N LYS A 209 -14.88 8.22 21.43
CA LYS A 209 -16.12 8.82 20.95
C LYS A 209 -16.00 9.28 19.49
N ILE A 210 -14.94 10.02 19.16
CA ILE A 210 -14.69 10.47 17.77
C ILE A 210 -14.64 9.28 16.82
N PHE A 211 -13.90 8.21 17.17
CA PHE A 211 -13.76 7.03 16.33
C PHE A 211 -15.09 6.27 16.15
N ASN A 212 -15.90 6.19 17.20
CA ASN A 212 -17.25 5.64 17.11
C ASN A 212 -18.14 6.49 16.20
N ASP A 213 -18.13 7.82 16.37
CA ASP A 213 -18.93 8.75 15.57
C ASP A 213 -18.57 8.65 14.08
N ILE A 214 -17.28 8.70 13.73
CA ILE A 214 -16.85 8.61 12.32
C ILE A 214 -17.12 7.24 11.70
N SER A 215 -17.16 6.16 12.49
CA SER A 215 -17.46 4.81 12.00
C SER A 215 -18.88 4.67 11.46
N THR A 216 -19.79 5.58 11.85
CA THR A 216 -21.17 5.62 11.35
C THR A 216 -21.29 6.20 9.94
N ILE A 217 -20.23 6.83 9.42
CA ILE A 217 -20.24 7.48 8.10
C ILE A 217 -20.12 6.44 6.98
N THR A 218 -21.27 6.07 6.44
CA THR A 218 -21.44 5.10 5.35
C THR A 218 -21.86 5.74 4.02
N THR A 219 -22.24 7.01 4.01
CA THR A 219 -22.84 7.68 2.84
C THR A 219 -21.82 8.12 1.79
N VAL A 220 -20.55 8.25 2.16
CA VAL A 220 -19.47 8.68 1.27
C VAL A 220 -18.43 7.58 1.13
N PRO A 221 -18.16 7.10 -0.10
CA PRO A 221 -17.17 6.06 -0.31
C PRO A 221 -15.77 6.47 0.17
N THR A 222 -15.09 5.54 0.85
CA THR A 222 -13.76 5.75 1.42
C THR A 222 -12.78 4.74 0.86
N ILE A 223 -11.68 5.23 0.28
CA ILE A 223 -10.55 4.42 -0.16
C ILE A 223 -9.41 4.66 0.83
N SER A 224 -8.93 3.62 1.49
CA SER A 224 -7.84 3.68 2.46
C SER A 224 -6.58 3.05 1.88
N ILE A 225 -5.46 3.77 1.94
CA ILE A 225 -4.16 3.32 1.45
C ILE A 225 -3.17 3.30 2.61
N HIS A 226 -2.45 2.19 2.80
CA HIS A 226 -1.43 2.05 3.85
C HIS A 226 -0.04 1.74 3.31
N GLY A 227 0.99 2.22 4.02
CA GLY A 227 2.41 2.09 3.64
C GLY A 227 2.99 0.69 3.85
N GLY A 228 2.21 -0.18 4.49
CA GLY A 228 2.62 -1.52 4.86
C GLY A 228 3.50 -1.50 6.11
N LEU A 229 4.41 -2.46 6.21
CA LEU A 229 5.31 -2.60 7.36
C LEU A 229 6.25 -1.40 7.57
N MET A 230 6.48 -0.59 6.52
CA MET A 230 7.36 0.57 6.60
C MET A 230 6.71 1.80 7.25
N ASP A 231 5.38 1.85 7.37
CA ASP A 231 4.71 2.93 8.08
C ASP A 231 5.04 2.82 9.57
N GLU A 232 5.93 3.67 10.03
CA GLU A 232 6.46 3.68 11.38
C GLU A 232 5.46 4.19 12.42
N LEU A 233 4.42 4.92 12.00
CA LEU A 233 3.45 5.54 12.91
C LEU A 233 2.15 4.76 13.01
N ILE A 234 1.63 4.26 11.89
CA ILE A 234 0.30 3.66 11.81
C ILE A 234 0.40 2.21 11.32
N GLU A 235 -0.05 1.27 12.16
CA GLU A 235 -0.12 -0.14 11.79
C GLU A 235 -1.28 -0.38 10.82
N GLU A 236 -1.08 -1.25 9.84
CA GLU A 236 -1.96 -1.45 8.70
C GLU A 236 -3.40 -1.81 9.09
N SER A 237 -3.59 -2.60 10.15
CA SER A 237 -4.91 -3.00 10.65
C SER A 237 -5.70 -1.84 11.24
N LEU A 238 -5.04 -0.75 11.63
CA LEU A 238 -5.70 0.48 12.08
C LEU A 238 -6.25 1.29 10.91
N THR A 239 -5.75 1.08 9.69
CA THR A 239 -6.19 1.83 8.51
C THR A 239 -7.49 1.30 7.90
N LYS A 240 -7.99 0.17 8.39
CA LYS A 240 -9.20 -0.49 7.91
C LYS A 240 -10.36 -0.28 8.87
N ASP A 241 -11.39 0.43 8.42
CA ASP A 241 -12.71 0.45 9.07
C ASP A 241 -13.67 -0.57 8.41
N ASN A 242 -14.93 -0.59 8.85
CA ASN A 242 -15.95 -1.51 8.31
C ASN A 242 -16.50 -1.11 6.93
N THR A 243 -16.20 0.10 6.45
CA THR A 243 -16.86 0.73 5.29
C THR A 243 -15.92 1.03 4.14
N SER A 244 -14.61 1.03 4.40
CA SER A 244 -13.58 1.49 3.49
C SER A 244 -12.98 0.36 2.65
N LEU A 245 -12.69 0.68 1.40
CA LEU A 245 -11.89 -0.16 0.53
C LEU A 245 -10.42 0.07 0.86
N THR A 246 -9.79 -0.90 1.53
CA THR A 246 -8.40 -0.77 2.01
C THR A 246 -7.41 -1.45 1.06
N PHE A 247 -6.32 -0.75 0.73
CA PHE A 247 -5.26 -1.21 -0.16
C PHE A 247 -3.89 -0.97 0.47
N GLY A 248 -3.04 -2.00 0.41
CA GLY A 248 -1.62 -1.83 0.73
C GLY A 248 -0.85 -1.39 -0.51
N THR A 249 -0.01 -0.37 -0.38
CA THR A 249 0.91 0.10 -1.44
C THR A 249 1.73 -1.03 -2.09
N GLN A 250 2.04 -2.08 -1.33
CA GLN A 250 2.75 -3.27 -1.82
C GLN A 250 1.89 -4.17 -2.73
N SER A 251 0.58 -4.22 -2.49
CA SER A 251 -0.37 -5.00 -3.29
C SER A 251 -0.91 -4.21 -4.48
N MET A 252 -0.82 -2.88 -4.42
CA MET A 252 -1.28 -2.00 -5.49
C MET A 252 -0.42 -2.20 -6.73
N ASP A 253 -1.11 -2.46 -7.84
CA ASP A 253 -0.52 -2.61 -9.15
C ASP A 253 0.33 -1.39 -9.55
N ARG A 254 1.53 -1.66 -10.09
CA ARG A 254 2.58 -0.68 -10.45
C ARG A 254 3.08 0.17 -9.27
N VAL A 255 2.67 -0.13 -8.04
CA VAL A 255 3.21 0.49 -6.83
C VAL A 255 4.26 -0.41 -6.21
N TRP A 256 3.89 -1.65 -5.82
CA TRP A 256 4.78 -2.73 -5.35
C TRP A 256 5.94 -2.24 -4.48
N SER A 257 5.63 -1.33 -3.58
CA SER A 257 6.62 -0.63 -2.77
C SER A 257 6.02 -0.42 -1.40
N MET A 258 6.87 -0.51 -0.39
CA MET A 258 6.52 -0.02 0.94
C MET A 258 6.79 1.47 1.01
N ALA A 259 6.01 2.17 1.83
CA ALA A 259 6.16 3.59 2.09
C ALA A 259 6.24 3.80 3.60
N ASP A 260 7.19 4.60 4.05
CA ASP A 260 7.12 5.18 5.38
C ASP A 260 5.92 6.13 5.50
N HIS A 261 5.62 6.57 6.71
CA HIS A 261 4.39 7.32 6.98
C HIS A 261 4.28 8.61 6.15
N LYS A 262 5.41 9.31 5.94
CA LYS A 262 5.46 10.52 5.12
C LYS A 262 5.51 10.19 3.63
N CYS A 263 6.14 9.09 3.25
CA CYS A 263 6.30 8.63 1.88
C CYS A 263 4.98 8.44 1.15
N LEU A 264 3.89 8.11 1.84
CA LEU A 264 2.58 7.93 1.24
C LEU A 264 2.13 9.13 0.37
N VAL A 265 2.45 10.36 0.76
CA VAL A 265 1.99 11.56 0.03
C VAL A 265 2.91 11.97 -1.13
N TRP A 266 4.11 11.39 -1.23
CA TRP A 266 5.09 11.72 -2.29
C TRP A 266 5.66 10.52 -3.03
N CYS A 267 5.21 9.31 -2.70
CA CYS A 267 5.55 8.10 -3.42
C CYS A 267 5.07 8.20 -4.87
N ASN A 268 6.00 8.35 -5.80
CA ASN A 268 5.70 8.60 -7.22
C ASN A 268 4.81 7.52 -7.83
N GLN A 269 5.04 6.24 -7.50
CA GLN A 269 4.23 5.14 -8.00
C GLN A 269 2.79 5.21 -7.48
N GLU A 270 2.60 5.42 -6.18
CA GLU A 270 1.29 5.55 -5.53
C GLU A 270 0.53 6.77 -6.06
N GLN A 271 1.17 7.94 -6.07
CA GLN A 271 0.56 9.18 -6.54
C GLN A 271 0.18 9.11 -8.03
N ARG A 272 0.96 8.38 -8.85
CA ARG A 272 0.55 8.08 -10.23
C ARG A 272 -0.66 7.15 -10.30
N SER A 273 -0.79 6.18 -9.40
CA SER A 273 -1.97 5.32 -9.32
C SER A 273 -3.21 6.14 -8.93
N ILE A 274 -3.11 6.98 -7.91
CA ILE A 274 -4.16 7.93 -7.52
C ILE A 274 -4.52 8.86 -8.68
N SER A 275 -3.54 9.37 -9.44
CA SER A 275 -3.83 10.19 -10.63
C SER A 275 -4.61 9.45 -11.72
N ARG A 276 -4.55 8.12 -11.79
CA ARG A 276 -5.38 7.33 -12.73
C ARG A 276 -6.81 7.28 -12.23
N LEU A 277 -7.00 7.00 -10.94
CA LEU A 277 -8.31 7.04 -10.29
C LEU A 277 -9.01 8.39 -10.47
N LEU A 278 -8.31 9.50 -10.26
CA LEU A 278 -8.87 10.84 -10.44
C LEU A 278 -9.24 11.15 -11.90
N PHE A 279 -8.45 10.67 -12.87
CA PHE A 279 -8.80 10.79 -14.29
C PHE A 279 -10.03 9.94 -14.66
N GLU A 280 -10.16 8.73 -14.11
CA GLU A 280 -11.34 7.89 -14.31
C GLU A 280 -12.59 8.54 -13.70
N TYR A 281 -12.47 9.17 -12.53
CA TYR A 281 -13.58 9.91 -11.91
C TYR A 281 -14.15 11.01 -12.80
N VAL A 282 -13.28 11.72 -13.51
CA VAL A 282 -13.67 12.78 -14.44
C VAL A 282 -14.36 12.19 -15.67
N LYS A 283 -13.85 11.08 -16.22
CA LYS A 283 -14.32 10.50 -17.47
C LYS A 283 -15.63 9.72 -17.33
N GLN A 284 -15.84 9.07 -16.19
CA GLN A 284 -17.00 8.21 -15.97
C GLN A 284 -18.20 8.99 -15.40
N ASN A 285 -19.38 8.37 -15.45
CA ASN A 285 -20.58 8.93 -14.81
C ASN A 285 -20.43 8.89 -13.27
N GLU A 286 -21.30 9.62 -12.56
CA GLU A 286 -21.25 9.63 -11.08
C GLU A 286 -21.61 8.25 -10.49
N ASP A 287 -22.44 7.46 -11.17
CA ASP A 287 -22.85 6.14 -10.70
C ASP A 287 -21.68 5.16 -10.54
N ALA A 288 -20.64 5.25 -11.38
CA ALA A 288 -19.45 4.41 -11.28
C ALA A 288 -18.62 4.65 -10.00
N PHE A 289 -18.83 5.79 -9.34
CA PHE A 289 -18.20 6.16 -8.07
C PHE A 289 -19.21 6.19 -6.91
N SER A 290 -20.42 5.68 -7.12
CA SER A 290 -21.36 5.41 -6.04
C SER A 290 -20.82 4.33 -5.08
N LEU A 291 -21.37 4.27 -3.87
CA LEU A 291 -20.99 3.29 -2.84
C LEU A 291 -20.96 1.85 -3.35
N ASN A 292 -21.91 1.48 -4.22
CA ASN A 292 -22.05 0.11 -4.70
C ASN A 292 -21.06 -0.24 -5.82
N ASN A 293 -20.64 0.74 -6.62
CA ASN A 293 -19.89 0.50 -7.87
C ASN A 293 -18.42 0.91 -7.79
N ILE A 294 -18.06 1.81 -6.88
CA ILE A 294 -16.68 2.31 -6.76
C ILE A 294 -15.68 1.18 -6.45
N GLY A 295 -16.13 0.10 -5.79
CA GLY A 295 -15.35 -1.11 -5.57
C GLY A 295 -14.75 -1.62 -6.87
N ASP A 296 -15.59 -1.84 -7.88
CA ASP A 296 -15.16 -2.37 -9.18
C ASP A 296 -14.21 -1.40 -9.88
N THR A 297 -14.52 -0.10 -9.86
CA THR A 297 -13.68 0.94 -10.45
C THR A 297 -12.29 0.98 -9.81
N VAL A 298 -12.21 0.97 -8.48
CA VAL A 298 -10.93 1.04 -7.76
C VAL A 298 -10.16 -0.27 -7.91
N GLN A 299 -10.82 -1.42 -7.85
CA GLN A 299 -10.18 -2.71 -8.12
C GLN A 299 -9.60 -2.76 -9.54
N ASN A 300 -10.31 -2.22 -10.52
CA ASN A 300 -9.84 -2.08 -11.90
C ASN A 300 -8.70 -1.08 -12.08
N ILE A 301 -8.32 -0.30 -11.06
CA ILE A 301 -7.19 0.64 -11.17
C ILE A 301 -6.03 0.18 -10.30
N PHE A 302 -6.32 -0.23 -9.06
CA PHE A 302 -5.32 -0.63 -8.08
C PHE A 302 -4.95 -2.10 -8.16
N ASN A 303 -5.78 -2.95 -8.78
CA ASN A 303 -5.48 -4.35 -9.02
C ASN A 303 -5.52 -4.72 -10.51
N SER A 304 -5.52 -3.75 -11.42
CA SER A 304 -5.38 -4.01 -12.86
C SER A 304 -3.93 -4.12 -13.26
N THR A 305 -3.30 -5.28 -13.12
CA THR A 305 -1.87 -5.51 -13.47
C THR A 305 -1.49 -5.39 -14.97
N THR A 306 -2.42 -4.77 -15.68
CA THR A 306 -2.37 -3.85 -16.80
C THR A 306 -2.38 -4.40 -18.21
N PHE A 307 -3.12 -3.61 -19.02
CA PHE A 307 -3.96 -3.97 -20.16
C PHE A 307 -5.12 -4.88 -19.77
N THR A 308 -6.32 -4.29 -19.74
CA THR A 308 -7.57 -5.03 -19.86
C THR A 308 -7.67 -5.43 -21.32
N TYR A 309 -7.40 -6.70 -21.59
CA TYR A 309 -7.60 -7.24 -22.92
C TYR A 309 -9.06 -7.69 -23.01
N ASN A 310 -9.65 -7.53 -24.18
CA ASN A 310 -10.98 -8.07 -24.42
C ASN A 310 -10.90 -9.59 -24.51
N ASP A 311 -12.03 -10.24 -24.22
CA ASP A 311 -12.23 -11.64 -24.60
C ASP A 311 -12.17 -11.74 -26.12
N ILE A 312 -11.50 -12.77 -26.63
CA ILE A 312 -11.31 -13.00 -28.07
C ILE A 312 -11.99 -14.33 -28.45
N ASP A 313 -12.71 -14.32 -29.57
CA ASP A 313 -13.29 -15.53 -30.17
C ASP A 313 -12.16 -16.46 -30.66
N LYS A 314 -12.30 -17.76 -30.37
CA LYS A 314 -11.34 -18.80 -30.76
C LYS A 314 -11.00 -18.79 -32.26
N ASN A 315 -11.89 -18.32 -33.15
CA ASN A 315 -11.63 -18.25 -34.58
C ASN A 315 -10.63 -17.14 -34.96
N GLU A 316 -10.65 -16.01 -34.25
CA GLU A 316 -9.67 -14.91 -34.42
C GLU A 316 -8.29 -15.26 -33.84
N MET A 317 -8.24 -16.20 -32.88
CA MET A 317 -7.00 -16.66 -32.23
C MET A 317 -6.00 -17.33 -33.18
N SER A 318 -6.48 -18.06 -34.20
CA SER A 318 -5.65 -18.89 -35.10
C SER A 318 -4.54 -18.12 -35.83
N LYS A 319 -4.65 -16.79 -35.92
CA LYS A 319 -3.64 -15.92 -36.56
C LYS A 319 -2.66 -15.28 -35.58
N MET A 320 -2.96 -15.26 -34.27
CA MET A 320 -2.26 -14.42 -33.29
C MET A 320 -1.71 -15.19 -32.08
N PHE A 321 -2.24 -16.39 -31.81
CA PHE A 321 -1.91 -17.19 -30.63
C PHE A 321 -1.70 -18.67 -30.97
N ASN A 322 -0.77 -19.31 -30.26
CA ASN A 322 -0.51 -20.74 -30.33
C ASN A 322 -1.06 -21.44 -29.08
N GLN A 323 -1.77 -22.56 -29.27
CA GLN A 323 -2.22 -23.40 -28.17
C GLN A 323 -1.01 -24.06 -27.49
N ILE A 324 -1.00 -24.07 -26.16
CA ILE A 324 0.01 -24.80 -25.37
C ILE A 324 -0.36 -26.28 -25.39
N ASP A 325 0.61 -27.16 -25.67
CA ASP A 325 0.42 -28.61 -25.64
C ASP A 325 0.07 -29.08 -24.22
N ASN A 326 -1.03 -29.84 -24.09
CA ASN A 326 -1.48 -30.43 -22.83
C ASN A 326 -0.43 -31.36 -22.21
N VAL A 327 0.40 -32.00 -23.04
CA VAL A 327 1.51 -32.85 -22.56
C VAL A 327 2.52 -32.02 -21.75
N MET A 328 2.81 -30.78 -22.17
CA MET A 328 3.70 -29.89 -21.43
C MET A 328 3.13 -29.49 -20.08
N LEU A 329 1.81 -29.31 -19.99
CA LEU A 329 1.11 -28.94 -18.76
C LEU A 329 1.01 -30.09 -17.74
N THR A 330 1.22 -31.34 -18.17
CA THR A 330 1.04 -32.51 -17.32
C THR A 330 2.04 -32.53 -16.16
N GLY A 331 1.53 -32.60 -14.94
CA GLY A 331 2.34 -32.55 -13.70
C GLY A 331 2.87 -31.15 -13.33
N GLY A 332 2.53 -30.12 -14.12
CA GLY A 332 2.80 -28.72 -13.81
C GLY A 332 1.86 -28.18 -12.74
N ARG A 333 2.35 -27.26 -11.90
CA ARG A 333 1.53 -26.49 -10.95
C ARG A 333 1.26 -25.07 -11.44
N TYR A 334 2.27 -24.42 -12.03
CA TYR A 334 2.18 -23.04 -12.50
C TYR A 334 2.63 -22.92 -13.97
N ILE A 335 1.89 -22.13 -14.75
CA ILE A 335 2.34 -21.63 -16.07
C ILE A 335 2.84 -20.21 -15.86
N PHE A 336 4.06 -19.98 -16.32
CA PHE A 336 4.65 -18.66 -16.35
C PHE A 336 4.88 -18.22 -17.79
N GLY A 337 4.41 -17.02 -18.14
CA GLY A 337 4.63 -16.39 -19.44
C GLY A 337 5.46 -15.13 -19.32
N PHE A 338 6.40 -14.91 -20.25
CA PHE A 338 7.12 -13.65 -20.38
C PHE A 338 7.26 -13.21 -21.83
N GLY A 339 7.20 -11.91 -22.05
CA GLY A 339 7.35 -11.35 -23.39
C GLY A 339 7.53 -9.84 -23.35
N LYS A 340 7.78 -9.25 -24.52
CA LYS A 340 7.74 -7.79 -24.68
C LYS A 340 6.33 -7.32 -24.36
N LYS A 341 6.24 -6.17 -23.69
CA LYS A 341 4.99 -5.51 -23.38
C LYS A 341 4.26 -5.17 -24.69
N ASP A 342 2.99 -5.59 -24.77
CA ASP A 342 2.07 -5.27 -25.87
C ASP A 342 0.76 -4.76 -25.25
N SER A 343 0.21 -3.68 -25.79
CA SER A 343 -1.02 -3.07 -25.26
C SER A 343 -2.32 -3.71 -25.73
N ILE A 344 -2.23 -4.58 -26.73
CA ILE A 344 -3.35 -5.17 -27.46
C ILE A 344 -3.41 -6.68 -27.21
N LEU A 345 -2.26 -7.34 -27.02
CA LEU A 345 -2.18 -8.79 -26.86
C LEU A 345 -1.58 -9.18 -25.49
N PRO A 346 -2.31 -9.91 -24.63
CA PRO A 346 -1.72 -10.49 -23.44
C PRO A 346 -0.72 -11.57 -23.81
N LEU A 347 0.09 -11.96 -22.83
CA LEU A 347 1.03 -13.06 -23.00
C LEU A 347 0.32 -14.42 -23.04
N LEU A 348 -0.67 -14.60 -22.17
CA LEU A 348 -1.36 -15.86 -21.97
C LEU A 348 -2.88 -15.67 -22.02
N TYR A 349 -3.58 -16.68 -22.53
CA TYR A 349 -5.04 -16.82 -22.46
C TYR A 349 -5.40 -18.20 -21.92
N LYS A 350 -6.58 -18.31 -21.33
CA LYS A 350 -7.20 -19.61 -21.00
C LYS A 350 -8.63 -19.69 -21.52
N SER A 351 -9.08 -20.89 -21.87
CA SER A 351 -10.48 -21.10 -22.23
C SER A 351 -11.41 -20.88 -21.04
N LYS A 352 -12.63 -20.39 -21.29
CA LYS A 352 -13.66 -20.27 -20.23
C LYS A 352 -14.16 -21.65 -19.78
N SER A 353 -14.13 -22.64 -20.66
CA SER A 353 -14.44 -24.08 -20.44
C SER A 353 -13.83 -24.87 -21.60
N GLU A 354 -13.64 -26.19 -21.47
CA GLU A 354 -13.16 -27.05 -22.58
C GLU A 354 -14.01 -26.90 -23.85
N ASN A 355 -15.33 -26.72 -23.69
CA ASN A 355 -16.31 -26.65 -24.79
C ASN A 355 -16.73 -25.21 -25.15
N ASN A 356 -16.12 -24.18 -24.59
CA ASN A 356 -16.50 -22.80 -24.86
C ASN A 356 -15.51 -22.13 -25.84
N ASN A 357 -16.04 -21.47 -26.87
CA ASN A 357 -15.24 -20.75 -27.87
C ASN A 357 -14.70 -19.40 -27.35
N MET A 358 -15.08 -18.99 -26.14
CA MET A 358 -14.62 -17.74 -25.54
C MET A 358 -13.39 -17.98 -24.67
N THR A 359 -12.34 -17.18 -24.90
CA THR A 359 -11.10 -17.20 -24.12
C THR A 359 -10.99 -15.96 -23.25
N ILE A 360 -10.42 -16.14 -22.05
CA ILE A 360 -10.23 -15.09 -21.05
C ILE A 360 -8.75 -14.79 -20.95
N PRO A 361 -8.32 -13.52 -21.02
CA PRO A 361 -6.92 -13.16 -20.86
C PRO A 361 -6.43 -13.53 -19.46
N ILE A 362 -5.27 -14.15 -19.40
CA ILE A 362 -4.58 -14.36 -18.13
C ILE A 362 -3.91 -13.07 -17.73
N ARG A 363 -4.06 -12.72 -16.45
CA ARG A 363 -3.52 -11.51 -15.84
C ARG A 363 -2.00 -11.49 -16.01
N ASN A 364 -1.48 -10.46 -16.67
CA ASN A 364 -0.08 -10.08 -16.52
C ASN A 364 0.08 -9.51 -15.13
N TYR A 365 0.98 -10.01 -14.29
CA TYR A 365 1.11 -9.55 -12.90
C TYR A 365 2.16 -8.45 -12.73
N PHE A 366 3.25 -8.45 -13.52
CA PHE A 366 4.40 -7.57 -13.28
C PHE A 366 5.07 -7.09 -14.57
N TYR A 367 5.88 -6.05 -14.43
CA TYR A 367 6.77 -5.53 -15.47
C TYR A 367 8.22 -5.54 -14.99
N ASP A 368 9.16 -5.53 -15.94
CA ASP A 368 10.53 -5.17 -15.62
C ASP A 368 10.63 -3.67 -15.25
N ASN A 369 11.75 -3.27 -14.65
CA ASN A 369 11.95 -1.89 -14.19
C ASN A 369 11.81 -0.84 -15.32
N SER A 370 12.11 -1.21 -16.57
CA SER A 370 11.97 -0.31 -17.74
C SER A 370 10.56 -0.32 -18.36
N ILE A 371 9.64 -1.15 -17.85
CA ILE A 371 8.27 -1.32 -18.35
C ILE A 371 8.25 -1.72 -19.85
N LYS A 372 9.28 -2.46 -20.27
CA LYS A 372 9.46 -2.96 -21.64
C LYS A 372 9.01 -4.41 -21.78
N TYR A 373 9.09 -5.19 -20.71
CA TYR A 373 8.70 -6.58 -20.64
C TYR A 373 7.63 -6.76 -19.57
N THR A 374 6.75 -7.73 -19.79
CA THR A 374 5.67 -8.08 -18.87
C THR A 374 5.75 -9.57 -18.56
N PHE A 375 5.12 -9.96 -17.45
CA PHE A 375 5.13 -11.31 -16.93
C PHE A 375 3.71 -11.73 -16.52
N SER A 376 3.31 -12.94 -16.86
CA SER A 376 2.04 -13.55 -16.45
C SER A 376 2.30 -14.84 -15.67
N LEU A 377 1.44 -15.13 -14.70
CA LEU A 377 1.54 -16.31 -13.84
C LEU A 377 0.13 -16.86 -13.62
N GLU A 378 -0.09 -18.14 -13.87
CA GLU A 378 -1.39 -18.77 -13.68
C GLU A 378 -1.22 -20.16 -13.06
N ILE A 379 -2.17 -20.55 -12.20
CA ILE A 379 -2.26 -21.92 -11.69
C ILE A 379 -2.81 -22.81 -12.81
N ILE A 380 -2.19 -23.96 -13.01
CA ILE A 380 -2.66 -24.94 -13.99
C ILE A 380 -3.96 -25.57 -13.50
N ASP A 381 -5.01 -25.43 -14.29
CA ASP A 381 -6.29 -26.11 -14.15
C ASP A 381 -6.40 -27.12 -15.29
N SER A 382 -6.48 -28.41 -14.95
CA SER A 382 -6.53 -29.49 -15.94
C SER A 382 -7.76 -29.46 -16.83
N LYS A 383 -8.80 -28.71 -16.46
CA LYS A 383 -10.04 -28.54 -17.23
C LYS A 383 -10.01 -27.34 -18.20
N LYS A 384 -8.83 -26.72 -18.39
CA LYS A 384 -8.67 -25.48 -19.16
C LYS A 384 -7.63 -25.67 -20.24
N ILE A 385 -7.88 -25.04 -21.39
CA ILE A 385 -6.93 -24.99 -22.49
C ILE A 385 -6.23 -23.64 -22.44
N TYR A 386 -4.92 -23.64 -22.60
CA TYR A 386 -4.09 -22.45 -22.51
C TYR A 386 -3.50 -22.06 -23.87
N TYR A 387 -3.32 -20.76 -24.09
CA TYR A 387 -2.79 -20.20 -25.33
C TYR A 387 -1.74 -19.13 -25.03
N THR A 388 -0.80 -18.93 -25.96
CA THR A 388 0.31 -17.98 -25.87
C THR A 388 0.35 -17.09 -27.10
N ASN A 389 0.70 -15.82 -26.97
CA ASN A 389 0.99 -15.01 -28.17
C ASN A 389 2.34 -15.41 -28.79
N ASN A 390 2.57 -15.06 -30.05
CA ASN A 390 3.80 -15.42 -30.77
C ASN A 390 5.11 -14.87 -30.15
N ASN A 391 5.02 -13.83 -29.32
CA ASN A 391 6.15 -13.17 -28.67
C ASN A 391 6.35 -13.63 -27.22
N THR A 392 5.59 -14.63 -26.76
CA THR A 392 5.62 -15.13 -25.39
C THR A 392 6.48 -16.37 -25.30
N LYS A 393 7.45 -16.33 -24.37
CA LYS A 393 8.16 -17.51 -23.92
C LYS A 393 7.48 -18.02 -22.66
N ILE A 394 7.29 -19.33 -22.57
CA ILE A 394 6.64 -19.98 -21.42
C ILE A 394 7.62 -20.84 -20.64
N ASN A 395 7.36 -20.96 -19.34
CA ASN A 395 8.03 -21.89 -18.45
C ASN A 395 6.97 -22.55 -17.54
N ILE A 396 7.04 -23.87 -17.37
CA ILE A 396 6.09 -24.64 -16.56
C ILE A 396 6.84 -25.14 -15.34
N ILE A 397 6.33 -24.79 -14.17
CA ILE A 397 6.94 -25.14 -12.89
C ILE A 397 6.20 -26.36 -12.35
N LYS A 398 6.90 -27.49 -12.25
CA LYS A 398 6.34 -28.76 -11.76
C LYS A 398 6.38 -28.82 -10.24
N ASN A 399 5.50 -29.63 -9.65
CA ASN A 399 5.44 -29.80 -8.19
C ASN A 399 6.77 -30.26 -7.57
N ASN A 400 7.49 -31.14 -8.25
CA ASN A 400 8.78 -31.66 -7.80
C ASN A 400 9.95 -30.67 -7.95
N GLU A 401 9.75 -29.52 -8.59
CA GLU A 401 10.75 -28.47 -8.74
C GLU A 401 10.61 -27.36 -7.68
N ILE A 402 9.58 -27.44 -6.82
CA ILE A 402 9.30 -26.46 -5.78
C ILE A 402 9.89 -26.94 -4.46
N ASP A 403 10.97 -26.27 -4.04
CA ASP A 403 11.64 -26.55 -2.78
C ASP A 403 11.03 -25.77 -1.61
N ALA A 404 11.02 -26.34 -0.40
CA ALA A 404 10.63 -25.59 0.81
C ALA A 404 11.79 -24.77 1.40
N LEU A 405 11.48 -23.57 1.93
CA LEU A 405 12.41 -22.70 2.67
C LEU A 405 11.95 -22.54 4.12
N TYR A 406 12.75 -22.95 5.09
CA TYR A 406 12.37 -22.88 6.52
C TYR A 406 12.94 -21.63 7.24
N PRO A 407 12.19 -21.02 8.19
CA PRO A 407 12.47 -19.66 8.70
C PRO A 407 13.61 -19.49 9.73
N PHE A 408 14.43 -20.52 10.00
CA PHE A 408 15.44 -20.50 11.09
C PHE A 408 16.83 -20.00 10.66
N ILE A 409 16.90 -18.86 9.97
CA ILE A 409 18.14 -18.33 9.34
C ILE A 409 18.74 -19.37 8.39
N TYR A 410 18.05 -19.57 7.28
CA TYR A 410 18.47 -20.56 6.28
C TYR A 410 19.21 -19.87 5.14
N LYS A 411 20.47 -20.27 4.89
CA LYS A 411 21.23 -19.89 3.70
C LYS A 411 21.16 -21.02 2.69
N LYS A 412 20.43 -20.83 1.60
CA LYS A 412 20.45 -21.76 0.45
C LYS A 412 21.27 -21.14 -0.67
N ARG A 413 22.34 -21.82 -1.10
CA ARG A 413 23.03 -21.47 -2.35
C ARG A 413 22.30 -22.20 -3.48
N HIS A 414 21.79 -21.43 -4.43
CA HIS A 414 21.10 -21.99 -5.58
C HIS A 414 21.80 -21.55 -6.87
N LYS A 415 22.05 -22.51 -7.76
CA LYS A 415 22.59 -22.27 -9.11
C LYS A 415 21.43 -22.00 -10.06
N ASN A 416 21.41 -20.86 -10.72
CA ASN A 416 20.41 -20.55 -11.73
C ASN A 416 21.02 -20.64 -13.13
N ASN A 417 20.48 -21.53 -13.95
CA ASN A 417 20.87 -21.71 -15.34
C ASN A 417 20.00 -20.79 -16.21
N GLY A 418 20.40 -19.52 -16.33
CA GLY A 418 20.10 -18.56 -17.43
C GLY A 418 18.66 -18.21 -17.83
N SER A 419 17.67 -19.08 -17.64
CA SER A 419 16.32 -18.95 -18.21
C SER A 419 15.22 -19.57 -17.34
N HIS A 420 15.58 -20.33 -16.30
CA HIS A 420 14.60 -21.00 -15.44
C HIS A 420 14.18 -20.15 -14.24
N ILE A 421 12.87 -20.16 -14.00
CA ILE A 421 12.25 -19.53 -12.84
C ILE A 421 12.29 -20.54 -11.72
N LYS A 422 12.67 -20.07 -10.54
CA LYS A 422 12.69 -20.91 -9.35
C LYS A 422 11.54 -20.53 -8.45
N ALA A 423 10.83 -21.54 -7.99
CA ALA A 423 9.74 -21.41 -7.04
C ALA A 423 10.14 -22.07 -5.73
N PHE A 424 9.82 -21.42 -4.62
CA PHE A 424 10.05 -21.97 -3.29
C PHE A 424 8.77 -21.85 -2.45
N THR A 425 8.41 -22.91 -1.75
CA THR A 425 7.35 -22.84 -0.73
C THR A 425 7.91 -22.19 0.52
N ILE A 426 7.21 -21.17 1.02
CA ILE A 426 7.50 -20.47 2.27
C ILE A 426 6.41 -20.82 3.28
N PRO A 427 6.66 -21.75 4.23
CA PRO A 427 5.79 -21.96 5.36
C PRO A 427 5.78 -20.75 6.29
N PHE A 428 4.57 -20.31 6.61
CA PHE A 428 4.31 -19.29 7.62
C PHE A 428 3.92 -19.95 8.94
N ILE A 429 4.58 -19.54 10.03
CA ILE A 429 4.27 -20.01 11.39
C ILE A 429 3.05 -19.26 11.94
N SER A 430 2.99 -17.96 11.71
CA SER A 430 1.89 -17.08 12.12
C SER A 430 1.81 -15.87 11.19
N HIS A 431 0.60 -15.32 11.10
CA HIS A 431 0.29 -14.07 10.39
C HIS A 431 0.73 -12.81 11.16
N GLU A 432 1.08 -12.96 12.43
CA GLU A 432 1.60 -11.88 13.26
C GLU A 432 3.09 -11.62 13.02
N ILE A 433 3.81 -12.67 12.64
CA ILE A 433 5.25 -12.65 12.44
C ILE A 433 5.59 -11.96 11.12
N ILE A 434 6.62 -11.11 11.15
CA ILE A 434 7.18 -10.50 9.96
C ILE A 434 8.36 -11.36 9.49
N TYR A 435 8.34 -11.67 8.21
CA TYR A 435 9.38 -12.47 7.57
C TYR A 435 10.21 -11.58 6.68
N SER A 436 11.50 -11.91 6.53
CA SER A 436 12.35 -11.25 5.55
C SER A 436 13.07 -12.26 4.69
N ILE A 437 13.04 -12.02 3.39
CA ILE A 437 13.85 -12.74 2.41
C ILE A 437 14.85 -11.78 1.84
N SER A 438 16.13 -12.16 1.91
CA SER A 438 17.20 -11.44 1.24
C SER A 438 17.86 -12.33 0.19
N ILE A 439 18.04 -11.80 -1.01
CA ILE A 439 18.83 -12.44 -2.05
C ILE A 439 20.11 -11.66 -2.24
N LYS A 440 21.24 -12.36 -2.14
CA LYS A 440 22.56 -11.80 -2.42
C LYS A 440 23.13 -12.36 -3.71
N ASN A 441 23.25 -11.48 -4.71
CA ASN A 441 24.04 -11.68 -5.93
C ASN A 441 24.48 -10.31 -6.47
N LYS A 442 25.76 -9.93 -6.34
CA LYS A 442 26.35 -8.59 -6.61
C LYS A 442 25.63 -7.37 -5.96
N GLY A 443 24.53 -7.55 -5.25
CA GLY A 443 23.78 -6.58 -4.45
C GLY A 443 22.88 -7.29 -3.43
N ASN A 444 22.29 -6.53 -2.49
CA ASN A 444 21.34 -7.04 -1.49
C ASN A 444 19.91 -6.63 -1.90
N LEU A 445 19.08 -7.57 -2.35
CA LEU A 445 17.63 -7.36 -2.44
C LEU A 445 16.99 -7.94 -1.18
N ARG A 446 16.12 -7.18 -0.52
CA ARG A 446 15.41 -7.60 0.69
C ARG A 446 13.92 -7.28 0.57
N ILE A 447 13.07 -8.26 0.81
CA ILE A 447 11.61 -8.11 0.90
C ILE A 447 11.20 -8.50 2.32
N TYR A 448 10.24 -7.75 2.86
CA TYR A 448 9.64 -8.00 4.17
C TYR A 448 8.18 -8.32 3.96
N PHE A 449 7.68 -9.47 4.40
CA PHE A 449 6.31 -9.84 4.10
C PHE A 449 5.62 -10.52 5.28
N LYS A 450 4.29 -10.56 5.20
CA LYS A 450 3.41 -11.31 6.09
C LYS A 450 2.54 -12.28 5.28
N SER A 451 1.95 -13.26 5.95
CA SER A 451 1.04 -14.18 5.28
C SER A 451 -0.19 -13.44 4.73
N LYS A 452 -0.74 -13.92 3.60
CA LYS A 452 -1.96 -13.44 2.93
C LYS A 452 -1.85 -12.15 2.12
N TYR A 453 -0.67 -11.52 2.01
CA TYR A 453 -0.48 -10.30 1.22
C TYR A 453 0.44 -10.56 0.04
N GLN A 454 -0.06 -10.39 -1.19
CA GLN A 454 0.77 -10.50 -2.38
C GLN A 454 1.81 -9.38 -2.39
N GLU A 455 3.07 -9.74 -2.56
CA GLU A 455 4.17 -8.78 -2.47
C GLU A 455 5.21 -9.02 -3.56
N ALA A 456 5.50 -7.98 -4.33
CA ALA A 456 6.50 -7.99 -5.38
C ALA A 456 7.59 -6.96 -5.09
N SER A 457 8.82 -7.25 -5.49
CA SER A 457 9.90 -6.27 -5.57
C SER A 457 10.84 -6.60 -6.72
N SER A 458 11.31 -5.56 -7.41
CA SER A 458 12.31 -5.68 -8.47
C SER A 458 13.51 -4.81 -8.15
N ILE A 459 14.72 -5.38 -8.19
CA ILE A 459 15.99 -4.64 -8.07
C ILE A 459 16.97 -5.22 -9.08
N ASN A 460 17.66 -4.35 -9.83
CA ASN A 460 18.63 -4.72 -10.87
C ASN A 460 18.07 -5.68 -11.93
N ASN A 461 16.77 -5.54 -12.25
CA ASN A 461 16.00 -6.38 -13.18
C ASN A 461 15.85 -7.86 -12.77
N ASP A 462 16.33 -8.27 -11.59
CA ASP A 462 15.90 -9.53 -10.98
C ASP A 462 14.55 -9.23 -10.28
N LEU A 463 13.52 -10.01 -10.60
CA LEU A 463 12.20 -9.87 -9.98
C LEU A 463 12.05 -10.95 -8.92
N ILE A 464 11.67 -10.53 -7.72
CA ILE A 464 11.20 -11.45 -6.70
C ILE A 464 9.76 -11.13 -6.41
N PHE A 465 8.95 -12.16 -6.44
CA PHE A 465 7.55 -12.04 -6.14
C PHE A 465 7.11 -13.16 -5.20
N ASN A 466 6.41 -12.79 -4.15
CA ASN A 466 5.71 -13.70 -3.27
C ASN A 466 4.25 -13.78 -3.72
N PHE A 467 3.90 -14.91 -4.33
CA PHE A 467 2.55 -15.24 -4.72
C PHE A 467 1.87 -16.03 -3.61
N PHE A 468 0.70 -15.55 -3.20
CA PHE A 468 -0.21 -16.32 -2.38
C PHE A 468 -1.30 -16.91 -3.27
N ASP A 469 -1.38 -18.24 -3.30
CA ASP A 469 -2.53 -18.93 -3.86
C ASP A 469 -3.72 -18.69 -2.94
N ARG A 470 -4.84 -18.18 -3.48
CA ARG A 470 -6.03 -17.89 -2.68
C ARG A 470 -6.67 -19.15 -2.08
N ASN A 471 -6.33 -20.32 -2.60
CA ASN A 471 -6.80 -21.61 -2.10
C ASN A 471 -5.90 -22.19 -0.99
N ASP A 472 -4.63 -21.75 -0.90
CA ASP A 472 -3.66 -22.17 0.12
C ASP A 472 -3.33 -20.98 1.03
N ASN A 473 -4.09 -20.86 2.12
CA ASN A 473 -3.92 -19.76 3.08
C ASN A 473 -2.77 -19.97 4.07
N GLU A 474 -2.05 -21.10 3.99
CA GLU A 474 -1.04 -21.50 4.98
C GLU A 474 0.39 -21.22 4.49
N ASN A 475 0.65 -21.37 3.18
CA ASN A 475 1.99 -21.20 2.61
C ASN A 475 2.03 -20.13 1.51
N GLY A 476 3.14 -19.40 1.42
CA GLY A 476 3.44 -18.52 0.28
C GLY A 476 4.31 -19.22 -0.73
N ILE A 477 4.30 -18.76 -1.99
CA ILE A 477 5.21 -19.23 -3.03
C ILE A 477 6.09 -18.08 -3.48
N LEU A 478 7.40 -18.20 -3.22
CA LEU A 478 8.41 -17.27 -3.69
C LEU A 478 8.85 -17.65 -5.10
N PHE A 479 8.60 -16.77 -6.05
CA PHE A 479 9.19 -16.84 -7.37
C PHE A 479 10.43 -15.95 -7.42
N ILE A 480 11.56 -16.52 -7.81
CA ILE A 480 12.80 -15.81 -8.09
C ILE A 480 13.06 -15.90 -9.59
N MET A 481 13.03 -14.74 -10.23
CA MET A 481 13.16 -14.62 -11.66
C MET A 481 14.44 -13.85 -11.98
N PRO A 482 15.42 -14.49 -12.65
CA PRO A 482 16.63 -13.81 -13.08
C PRO A 482 16.30 -12.80 -14.18
N ASN A 483 17.09 -11.73 -14.25
CA ASN A 483 17.06 -10.79 -15.37
C ASN A 483 17.37 -11.52 -16.68
N LEU A 484 16.34 -11.71 -17.51
CA LEU A 484 16.38 -12.39 -18.81
C LEU A 484 17.12 -11.59 -19.90
N LEU A 485 17.51 -10.33 -19.63
CA LEU A 485 18.24 -9.47 -20.59
C LEU A 485 19.77 -9.60 -20.49
N LEU A 486 20.28 -10.20 -19.42
CA LEU A 486 21.71 -10.47 -19.29
C LEU A 486 21.94 -11.92 -19.69
N ASN A 487 22.86 -12.14 -20.63
CA ASN A 487 23.26 -13.44 -21.16
C ASN A 487 23.43 -14.53 -20.07
N GLU A 488 23.36 -15.76 -20.56
CA GLU A 488 23.34 -17.10 -19.92
C GLU A 488 24.46 -17.41 -18.92
N ASP A 489 25.02 -16.43 -18.24
CA ASP A 489 25.99 -16.65 -17.17
C ASP A 489 25.30 -17.31 -15.97
N GLU A 490 25.90 -18.39 -15.49
CA GLU A 490 25.46 -19.08 -14.27
C GLU A 490 25.43 -18.10 -13.09
N LYS A 491 24.21 -17.76 -12.64
CA LYS A 491 24.04 -16.91 -11.47
C LYS A 491 23.85 -17.77 -10.23
N TYR A 492 24.72 -17.57 -9.23
CA TYR A 492 24.53 -18.15 -7.91
C TYR A 492 23.80 -17.15 -7.02
N TYR A 493 22.63 -17.55 -6.53
CA TYR A 493 21.86 -16.78 -5.56
C TYR A 493 22.06 -17.39 -4.18
N ASN A 494 22.44 -16.58 -3.21
CA ASN A 494 22.30 -16.94 -1.81
C ASN A 494 20.98 -16.37 -1.31
N ILE A 495 20.02 -17.24 -1.03
CA ILE A 495 18.73 -16.89 -0.45
C ILE A 495 18.86 -17.00 1.07
N TYR A 496 18.53 -15.92 1.76
CA TYR A 496 18.47 -15.84 3.21
C TYR A 496 17.03 -15.63 3.62
N TYR A 497 16.42 -16.63 4.24
CA TYR A 497 15.08 -16.54 4.81
C TYR A 497 15.18 -16.52 6.34
N LYS A 498 14.60 -15.50 6.97
CA LYS A 498 14.56 -15.37 8.42
C LYS A 498 13.28 -14.72 8.91
N ILE A 499 12.94 -15.01 10.16
CA ILE A 499 12.01 -14.20 10.95
C ILE A 499 12.70 -12.87 11.30
N ASP A 500 12.00 -11.75 11.10
CA ASP A 500 12.46 -10.43 11.54
C ASP A 500 11.89 -10.11 12.92
N ILE A 501 12.65 -10.42 13.96
CA ILE A 501 12.21 -10.31 15.35
C ILE A 501 12.01 -8.84 15.73
N GLY A 502 12.93 -7.94 15.38
CA GLY A 502 12.80 -6.51 15.65
C GLY A 502 11.53 -5.90 15.05
N LEU A 503 11.25 -6.17 13.77
CA LEU A 503 10.01 -5.71 13.13
C LEU A 503 8.76 -6.30 13.77
N THR A 504 8.79 -7.61 14.07
CA THR A 504 7.66 -8.29 14.73
C THR A 504 7.38 -7.63 16.09
N ILE A 505 8.41 -7.35 16.88
CA ILE A 505 8.32 -6.66 18.16
C ILE A 505 7.76 -5.25 17.98
N LEU A 506 8.27 -4.46 17.02
CA LEU A 506 7.77 -3.12 16.73
C LEU A 506 6.27 -3.13 16.43
N ARG A 507 5.80 -4.11 15.63
CA ARG A 507 4.39 -4.27 15.30
C ARG A 507 3.56 -4.61 16.53
N VAL A 508 4.00 -5.57 17.35
CA VAL A 508 3.33 -5.94 18.61
C VAL A 508 3.23 -4.72 19.52
N PHE A 509 4.29 -3.91 19.61
CA PHE A 509 4.26 -2.65 20.35
C PHE A 509 3.22 -1.67 19.79
N LYS A 510 3.12 -1.48 18.48
CA LYS A 510 2.12 -0.59 17.86
C LYS A 510 0.69 -1.04 18.16
N LEU A 511 0.42 -2.34 18.05
CA LEU A 511 -0.90 -2.91 18.33
C LEU A 511 -1.31 -2.77 19.81
N ASN A 512 -0.33 -2.81 20.70
CA ASN A 512 -0.53 -2.82 22.15
C ASN A 512 -0.04 -1.54 22.84
N ILE A 513 0.19 -0.45 22.10
CA ILE A 513 0.85 0.75 22.65
C ILE A 513 0.04 1.39 23.79
N SER A 514 -1.29 1.25 23.74
CA SER A 514 -2.21 1.72 24.78
C SER A 514 -2.09 0.93 26.09
N ILE A 515 -1.67 -0.33 26.02
CA ILE A 515 -1.48 -1.22 27.16
C ILE A 515 -0.07 -1.04 27.75
N LEU A 516 0.88 -0.55 26.96
CA LEU A 516 2.29 -0.43 27.35
C LEU A 516 2.51 0.35 28.65
N PRO A 517 1.86 1.51 28.91
CA PRO A 517 1.97 2.19 30.19
C PRO A 517 1.49 1.34 31.37
N PHE A 518 0.42 0.56 31.19
CA PHE A 518 -0.10 -0.34 32.22
C PHE A 518 0.85 -1.52 32.47
N ILE A 519 1.43 -2.11 31.42
CA ILE A 519 2.46 -3.16 31.56
C ILE A 519 3.69 -2.60 32.27
N ILE A 520 4.15 -1.39 31.93
CA ILE A 520 5.31 -0.77 32.57
C ILE A 520 5.02 -0.45 34.04
N CYS A 521 3.82 0.05 34.36
CA CYS A 521 3.41 0.32 35.73
C CYS A 521 3.29 -0.97 36.55
N PHE A 522 2.62 -1.99 35.99
CA PHE A 522 2.51 -3.31 36.60
C PHE A 522 3.87 -3.95 36.82
N ALA A 523 4.75 -3.92 35.81
CA ALA A 523 6.12 -4.40 35.93
C ALA A 523 6.87 -3.64 37.02
N SER A 524 6.76 -2.31 37.09
CA SER A 524 7.41 -1.51 38.13
C SER A 524 6.96 -1.92 39.55
N ILE A 525 5.66 -2.11 39.75
CA ILE A 525 5.08 -2.59 41.02
C ILE A 525 5.57 -4.01 41.31
N LEU A 526 5.44 -4.93 40.36
CA LEU A 526 5.84 -6.33 40.50
C LEU A 526 7.33 -6.47 40.84
N PHE A 527 8.18 -5.65 40.21
CA PHE A 527 9.62 -5.67 40.45
C PHE A 527 10.02 -4.97 41.76
N SER A 528 9.20 -4.08 42.32
CA SER A 528 9.40 -3.54 43.68
C SER A 528 9.09 -4.53 44.81
N LEU A 529 8.27 -5.56 44.56
CA LEU A 529 7.91 -6.56 45.57
C LEU A 529 9.12 -7.43 45.93
N ASN A 530 9.26 -7.83 47.19
CA ASN A 530 10.36 -8.70 47.64
C ASN A 530 10.08 -10.19 47.39
N ILE A 531 9.78 -10.54 46.13
CA ILE A 531 9.41 -11.89 45.66
C ILE A 531 10.51 -12.45 44.75
N ASN A 532 10.60 -13.79 44.66
CA ASN A 532 11.50 -14.49 43.75
C ASN A 532 11.32 -13.99 42.29
N ILE A 533 12.44 -13.71 41.62
CA ILE A 533 12.50 -13.26 40.23
C ILE A 533 11.72 -14.18 39.27
N PHE A 534 11.72 -15.49 39.52
CA PHE A 534 11.03 -16.47 38.70
C PHE A 534 9.50 -16.30 38.76
N ILE A 535 8.97 -16.05 39.96
CA ILE A 535 7.54 -15.78 40.17
C ILE A 535 7.15 -14.43 39.52
N LYS A 536 8.03 -13.43 39.61
CA LYS A 536 7.81 -12.14 38.93
C LYS A 536 7.74 -12.31 37.41
N VAL A 537 8.63 -13.12 36.81
CA VAL A 537 8.59 -13.38 35.37
C VAL A 537 7.32 -14.14 34.98
N ILE A 538 6.92 -15.17 35.72
CA ILE A 538 5.68 -15.92 35.46
C ILE A 538 4.44 -15.02 35.57
N LEU A 539 4.35 -14.19 36.62
CA LEU A 539 3.22 -13.27 36.79
C LEU A 539 3.17 -12.22 35.67
N LEU A 540 4.33 -11.71 35.25
CA LEU A 540 4.41 -10.80 34.11
C LEU A 540 3.99 -11.49 32.80
N ASP A 541 4.42 -12.72 32.56
CA ASP A 541 4.04 -13.49 31.37
C ASP A 541 2.54 -13.83 31.37
N ILE A 542 1.95 -14.20 32.51
CA ILE A 542 0.49 -14.42 32.63
C ILE A 542 -0.28 -13.14 32.31
N VAL A 543 0.16 -12.00 32.83
CA VAL A 543 -0.49 -10.70 32.61
C VAL A 543 -0.32 -10.24 31.16
N ILE A 544 0.86 -10.40 30.57
CA ILE A 544 1.07 -10.11 29.15
C ILE A 544 0.15 -11.01 28.31
N HIS A 545 0.14 -12.32 28.54
CA HIS A 545 -0.68 -13.28 27.80
C HIS A 545 -2.20 -13.09 27.96
N SER A 546 -2.66 -12.50 29.07
CA SER A 546 -4.08 -12.22 29.28
C SER A 546 -4.54 -10.87 28.73
N ILE A 547 -3.61 -9.98 28.40
CA ILE A 547 -3.92 -8.64 27.87
C ILE A 547 -3.60 -8.53 26.36
N THR A 548 -2.64 -9.31 25.85
CA THR A 548 -2.38 -9.49 24.40
C THR A 548 -3.30 -10.55 23.81
#